data_AF-A0A0B3ALA7-F1
#
_entry.id   AF-A0A0B3ALA7-F1
#
_cell.length_a   1.000
_cell.length_b   1.000
_cell.length_c   1.000
_cell.angle_alpha   90.00
_cell.angle_beta   90.00
_cell.angle_gamma   90.00
#
_symmetry.space_group_name_H-M   'P 1'
#
loop_
_entity.id
_entity.type
_entity.pdbx_description
1 polymer ?
#
loop_
_entity_poly.entity_id
_entity_poly.type
_entity_poly.pdbx_seq_one_letter_code
_entity_poly.pdbx_strand_id
1 'polypeptide(L)'
;MISSMNKRQIGLVIIALAVVLFLVTLSLTLYTNSLNKILHQSCNLPAEVCPFNKAVPNQSIIGFTIVALFVILGIYLVLQKEPKLKEVKLAGNVRPKNGRDASNSKPKISPQDLKELKSEEKKILGLVTDEGAIFQAALVEKSGLSKVKVTRILDTLEGKGFIERKRL
;
A
#
# COMPACT_ATOMS: atom_id res chain seq x y z
N MET A 1 10.29 -12.17 2.35
CA MET A 1 9.69 -12.05 1.00
C MET A 1 8.35 -11.30 0.98
N ILE A 2 7.66 -11.09 2.11
CA ILE A 2 6.33 -10.41 2.19
C ILE A 2 6.43 -8.87 2.24
N SER A 3 7.62 -8.29 2.46
CA SER A 3 7.78 -6.85 2.75
C SER A 3 7.68 -5.86 1.56
N SER A 4 7.43 -6.31 0.32
CA SER A 4 7.33 -5.39 -0.83
C SER A 4 6.01 -5.50 -1.61
N MET A 5 4.97 -6.13 -1.05
CA MET A 5 3.68 -6.21 -1.71
C MET A 5 2.88 -4.93 -1.46
N ASN A 6 2.56 -4.22 -2.54
CA ASN A 6 1.73 -3.01 -2.47
C ASN A 6 0.36 -3.35 -1.88
N LYS A 7 -0.27 -2.39 -1.17
CA LYS A 7 -1.57 -2.62 -0.50
C LYS A 7 -2.65 -3.05 -1.49
N ARG A 8 -2.57 -2.54 -2.71
CA ARG A 8 -3.40 -2.95 -3.86
C ARG A 8 -3.18 -4.40 -4.29
N GLN A 9 -1.94 -4.88 -4.28
CA GLN A 9 -1.63 -6.27 -4.62
C GLN A 9 -2.18 -7.23 -3.57
N ILE A 10 -2.06 -6.88 -2.28
CA ILE A 10 -2.67 -7.64 -1.18
C ILE A 10 -4.19 -7.71 -1.36
N GLY A 11 -4.83 -6.58 -1.64
CA GLY A 11 -6.28 -6.53 -1.91
C GLY A 11 -6.69 -7.40 -3.10
N LEU A 12 -5.92 -7.39 -4.19
CA LEU A 12 -6.18 -8.19 -5.39
C LEU A 12 -6.03 -9.71 -5.13
N VAL A 13 -5.03 -10.11 -4.33
CA VAL A 13 -4.86 -11.51 -3.88
C VAL A 13 -6.04 -11.96 -3.02
N ILE A 14 -6.51 -11.11 -2.10
CA ILE A 14 -7.67 -11.42 -1.25
C ILE A 14 -8.95 -11.60 -2.09
N ILE A 15 -9.17 -10.74 -3.09
CA ILE A 15 -10.31 -10.87 -4.00
C ILE A 15 -10.20 -12.17 -4.81
N ALA A 16 -9.02 -12.49 -5.35
CA ALA A 16 -8.81 -13.73 -6.09
C ALA A 16 -9.12 -14.97 -5.24
N LEU A 17 -8.67 -14.98 -3.98
CA LEU A 17 -8.97 -16.04 -3.03
C LEU A 17 -10.48 -16.14 -2.74
N ALA A 18 -11.15 -15.00 -2.55
CA ALA A 18 -12.60 -14.96 -2.30
C ALA A 18 -13.41 -15.51 -3.49
N VAL A 19 -12.98 -15.24 -4.73
CA VAL A 19 -13.61 -15.80 -5.94
C VAL A 19 -13.47 -17.32 -5.99
N VAL A 20 -12.29 -17.86 -5.66
CA VAL A 20 -12.09 -19.32 -5.60
C VAL A 20 -12.99 -19.95 -4.53
N LEU A 21 -13.05 -19.37 -3.32
CA LEU A 21 -13.91 -19.84 -2.25
C LEU A 21 -15.40 -19.75 -2.60
N PHE A 22 -15.81 -18.70 -3.32
CA PHE A 22 -17.16 -18.57 -3.84
C PHE A 22 -17.50 -19.71 -4.80
N LEU A 23 -16.62 -20.00 -5.77
CA LEU A 23 -16.83 -21.09 -6.74
C LEU A 23 -16.95 -22.46 -6.06
N VAL A 24 -16.09 -22.74 -5.09
CA VAL A 24 -16.15 -23.98 -4.31
C VAL A 24 -17.47 -24.08 -3.55
N THR A 25 -17.86 -23.01 -2.84
CA THR A 25 -19.11 -22.98 -2.06
C THR A 25 -20.33 -23.15 -2.97
N LEU A 26 -20.35 -22.45 -4.11
CA LEU A 26 -21.42 -22.55 -5.11
C LEU A 26 -21.52 -23.97 -5.67
N SER A 27 -20.40 -24.57 -6.07
CA SER A 27 -20.38 -25.95 -6.58
C SER A 27 -20.93 -26.94 -5.56
N LEU A 28 -20.57 -26.76 -4.28
CA LEU A 28 -21.04 -27.63 -3.20
C LEU A 28 -22.55 -27.45 -2.96
N THR A 29 -23.05 -26.22 -2.95
CA THR A 29 -24.49 -25.93 -2.81
C THR A 29 -25.30 -26.49 -3.97
N LEU A 30 -24.80 -26.41 -5.21
CA LEU A 30 -25.47 -27.01 -6.37
C LEU A 30 -25.53 -28.54 -6.26
N TYR A 31 -24.46 -29.16 -5.75
CA TYR A 31 -24.40 -30.60 -5.52
C TYR A 31 -25.38 -31.05 -4.42
N THR A 32 -25.41 -30.36 -3.27
CA THR A 32 -26.34 -30.69 -2.18
C THR A 32 -27.79 -30.48 -2.59
N ASN A 33 -28.08 -29.43 -3.35
CA ASN A 33 -29.42 -29.20 -3.91
C ASN A 33 -29.84 -30.32 -4.87
N SER A 34 -28.90 -30.87 -5.63
CA SER A 34 -29.16 -31.99 -6.56
C SER A 34 -29.44 -33.29 -5.80
N LEU A 35 -28.65 -33.59 -4.76
CA LEU A 35 -28.90 -34.73 -3.86
C LEU A 35 -30.26 -34.60 -3.17
N ASN A 36 -30.64 -33.40 -2.75
CA ASN A 36 -31.91 -33.17 -2.07
C ASN A 36 -33.10 -33.59 -2.95
N LYS A 37 -33.05 -33.26 -4.25
CA LYS A 37 -34.11 -33.64 -5.21
C LYS A 37 -34.26 -35.16 -5.35
N ILE A 38 -33.15 -35.92 -5.33
CA ILE A 38 -33.18 -37.38 -5.43
C ILE A 38 -33.67 -38.01 -4.12
N LEU A 39 -33.22 -37.48 -2.97
CA LEU A 39 -33.63 -38.00 -1.66
C LEU A 39 -35.13 -37.80 -1.41
N HIS A 40 -35.69 -36.67 -1.83
CA HIS A 40 -37.13 -36.39 -1.70
C HIS A 40 -38.00 -37.32 -2.55
N GLN A 41 -37.50 -37.88 -3.66
CA GLN A 41 -38.22 -38.88 -4.43
C GLN A 41 -38.26 -40.25 -3.75
N SER A 42 -37.35 -40.49 -2.80
CA SER A 42 -37.13 -41.81 -2.18
C SER A 42 -37.55 -41.86 -0.71
N CYS A 43 -37.97 -40.74 -0.12
CA CYS A 43 -38.24 -40.62 1.30
C CYS A 43 -39.73 -40.38 1.57
N ASN A 44 -40.41 -41.38 2.16
CA ASN A 44 -41.83 -41.34 2.52
C ASN A 44 -42.15 -40.56 3.81
N LEU A 45 -41.19 -39.83 4.39
CA LEU A 45 -41.43 -39.06 5.61
C LEU A 45 -42.08 -37.71 5.30
N PRO A 46 -43.02 -37.24 6.15
CA PRO A 46 -43.63 -35.91 6.00
C PRO A 46 -42.56 -34.81 6.04
N ALA A 47 -42.73 -33.80 5.19
CA ALA A 47 -41.75 -32.75 4.90
C ALA A 47 -41.27 -31.96 6.14
N GLU A 48 -42.06 -31.94 7.21
CA GLU A 48 -41.77 -31.22 8.46
C GLU A 48 -40.72 -31.89 9.35
N VAL A 49 -40.54 -33.22 9.22
CA VAL A 49 -39.69 -34.02 10.12
C VAL A 49 -38.32 -34.29 9.49
N CYS A 50 -38.10 -33.93 8.22
CA CYS A 50 -36.85 -34.21 7.53
C CYS A 50 -35.74 -33.22 7.96
N PRO A 51 -34.71 -33.66 8.72
CA PRO A 51 -33.67 -32.76 9.26
C PRO A 51 -32.83 -32.12 8.15
N PHE A 52 -32.78 -32.76 6.99
CA PHE A 52 -32.03 -32.30 5.82
C PHE A 52 -32.57 -30.98 5.25
N ASN A 53 -33.89 -30.76 5.35
CA ASN A 53 -34.54 -29.56 4.83
C ASN A 53 -34.20 -28.29 5.63
N LYS A 54 -33.73 -28.44 6.89
CA LYS A 54 -33.33 -27.32 7.76
C LYS A 54 -31.82 -27.11 7.84
N ALA A 55 -31.02 -28.17 7.74
CA ALA A 55 -29.56 -28.08 7.87
C ALA A 55 -28.87 -27.48 6.62
N VAL A 56 -29.30 -27.90 5.42
CA VAL A 56 -28.70 -27.46 4.14
C VAL A 56 -28.84 -25.95 3.87
N PRO A 57 -30.01 -25.30 4.06
CA PRO A 57 -30.11 -23.87 3.82
C PRO A 57 -29.28 -23.05 4.81
N ASN A 58 -29.27 -23.41 6.09
CA ASN A 58 -28.54 -22.67 7.12
C ASN A 58 -27.02 -22.73 6.92
N GLN A 59 -26.48 -23.89 6.56
CA GLN A 59 -25.04 -24.03 6.30
C GLN A 59 -24.59 -23.23 5.07
N SER A 60 -25.40 -23.20 3.99
CA SER A 60 -25.07 -22.41 2.80
C SER A 60 -25.10 -20.90 3.07
N ILE A 61 -26.06 -20.42 3.88
CA ILE A 61 -26.16 -19.00 4.25
C ILE A 61 -24.91 -18.52 4.97
N ILE A 62 -24.40 -19.29 5.94
CA ILE A 62 -23.18 -18.93 6.69
C ILE A 62 -21.98 -18.85 5.73
N GLY A 63 -21.83 -19.82 4.82
CA GLY A 63 -20.76 -19.82 3.83
C GLY A 63 -20.77 -18.59 2.93
N PHE A 64 -21.92 -18.25 2.33
CA PHE A 64 -22.03 -17.05 1.49
C PHE A 64 -21.82 -15.75 2.28
N THR A 65 -22.22 -15.71 3.55
CA THR A 65 -22.00 -14.54 4.42
C THR A 65 -20.52 -14.27 4.64
N ILE A 66 -19.74 -15.32 4.92
CA ILE A 66 -18.29 -15.21 5.10
C ILE A 66 -17.63 -14.74 3.81
N VAL A 67 -17.97 -15.36 2.67
CA VAL A 67 -17.41 -14.99 1.37
C VAL A 67 -17.71 -13.52 1.03
N ALA A 68 -18.94 -13.05 1.27
CA ALA A 68 -19.33 -11.66 1.04
C ALA A 68 -18.47 -10.69 1.87
N LEU A 69 -18.19 -11.04 3.13
CA LEU A 69 -17.34 -10.22 4.02
C LEU A 69 -15.90 -10.12 3.50
N PHE A 70 -15.32 -11.23 3.01
CA PHE A 70 -13.99 -11.21 2.39
C PHE A 70 -13.94 -10.36 1.12
N VAL A 71 -14.98 -10.40 0.29
CA VAL A 71 -15.07 -9.55 -0.90
C VAL A 71 -15.13 -8.06 -0.51
N ILE A 72 -15.93 -7.70 0.49
CA ILE A 72 -16.01 -6.32 1.01
C ILE A 72 -14.64 -5.85 1.51
N LEU A 73 -13.95 -6.65 2.31
CA LEU A 73 -12.62 -6.33 2.81
C LEU A 73 -11.58 -6.21 1.69
N GLY A 74 -11.62 -7.10 0.71
CA GLY A 74 -10.75 -7.07 -0.47
C GLY A 74 -10.94 -5.79 -1.28
N ILE A 75 -12.19 -5.43 -1.58
CA ILE A 75 -12.53 -4.20 -2.29
C ILE A 75 -12.08 -2.97 -1.49
N TYR A 76 -12.34 -2.96 -0.18
CA TYR A 76 -11.93 -1.86 0.70
C TYR A 76 -10.42 -1.61 0.64
N LEU A 77 -9.60 -2.67 0.65
CA LEU A 77 -8.15 -2.55 0.55
C LEU A 77 -7.67 -2.08 -0.84
N VAL A 78 -8.34 -2.52 -1.92
CA VAL A 78 -8.01 -2.06 -3.29
C VAL A 78 -8.31 -0.57 -3.48
N LEU A 79 -9.38 -0.08 -2.86
CA LEU A 79 -9.80 1.33 -2.94
C LEU A 79 -8.90 2.28 -2.14
N GLN A 80 -8.05 1.78 -1.23
CA GLN A 80 -7.06 2.62 -0.58
C GLN A 80 -6.03 3.12 -1.61
N LYS A 81 -6.07 4.43 -1.88
CA LYS A 81 -5.00 5.10 -2.63
C LYS A 81 -3.77 5.17 -1.72
N GLU A 82 -2.67 4.61 -2.21
CA GLU A 82 -1.35 4.77 -1.58
C GLU A 82 -1.10 6.28 -1.35
N PRO A 83 -0.60 6.69 -0.17
CA PRO A 83 -0.19 8.08 0.02
C PRO A 83 0.95 8.35 -0.95
N LYS A 84 0.75 9.28 -1.90
CA LYS A 84 1.78 9.68 -2.87
C LYS A 84 3.05 10.07 -2.11
N LEU A 85 4.05 9.20 -2.14
CA LEU A 85 5.34 9.41 -1.52
C LEU A 85 6.10 10.42 -2.37
N LYS A 86 6.28 11.63 -1.86
CA LYS A 86 7.10 12.66 -2.51
C LYS A 86 8.56 12.29 -2.29
N GLU A 87 9.28 12.00 -3.37
CA GLU A 87 10.74 11.88 -3.34
C GLU A 87 11.37 13.27 -3.41
N VAL A 88 12.40 13.47 -2.59
CA VAL A 88 13.27 14.64 -2.61
C VAL A 88 14.62 14.19 -3.16
N LYS A 89 15.11 14.86 -4.20
CA LYS A 89 16.43 14.65 -4.81
C LYS A 89 17.24 15.94 -4.70
N LEU A 90 18.56 15.84 -4.78
CA LEU A 90 19.41 17.01 -4.93
C LEU A 90 19.22 17.61 -6.33
N ALA A 91 19.17 18.94 -6.41
CA ALA A 91 19.05 19.62 -7.68
C ALA A 91 20.33 19.42 -8.50
N GLY A 92 20.18 19.09 -9.79
CA GLY A 92 21.32 18.81 -10.68
C GLY A 92 22.18 20.02 -11.03
N ASN A 93 21.84 21.22 -10.52
CA ASN A 93 22.47 22.48 -10.89
C ASN A 93 23.60 22.94 -9.96
N VAL A 94 24.07 22.07 -9.04
CA VAL A 94 25.28 22.33 -8.26
C VAL A 94 26.49 22.24 -9.19
N ARG A 95 26.91 23.40 -9.73
CA ARG A 95 28.06 23.53 -10.63
C ARG A 95 29.30 22.89 -9.99
N PRO A 96 29.92 21.86 -10.60
CA PRO A 96 31.20 21.36 -10.15
C PRO A 96 32.25 22.42 -10.44
N LYS A 97 32.73 23.12 -9.41
CA LYS A 97 33.88 24.02 -9.56
C LYS A 97 35.15 23.15 -9.55
N ASN A 98 35.72 23.02 -10.74
CA ASN A 98 37.06 22.54 -11.08
C ASN A 98 37.42 21.09 -10.75
N GLY A 99 37.45 20.29 -11.83
CA GLY A 99 38.70 19.66 -12.27
C GLY A 99 39.05 18.31 -11.68
N ARG A 100 38.83 17.28 -12.51
CA ARG A 100 39.44 15.93 -12.47
C ARG A 100 39.07 15.08 -11.25
N ASP A 101 38.06 14.24 -11.44
CA ASP A 101 38.17 12.77 -11.36
C ASP A 101 36.79 12.18 -11.10
N ALA A 102 36.36 11.34 -12.03
CA ALA A 102 35.09 10.62 -11.99
C ALA A 102 35.20 9.47 -10.97
N SER A 103 34.11 9.27 -10.21
CA SER A 103 33.92 8.25 -9.15
C SER A 103 34.17 8.78 -7.73
N ASN A 104 33.11 8.83 -6.91
CA ASN A 104 33.10 9.14 -5.46
C ASN A 104 33.17 10.60 -4.97
N SER A 105 32.67 11.59 -5.71
CA SER A 105 32.49 12.94 -5.15
C SER A 105 31.05 13.19 -4.68
N LYS A 106 30.83 13.20 -3.36
CA LYS A 106 29.64 13.80 -2.73
C LYS A 106 29.38 15.18 -3.36
N PRO A 107 28.14 15.55 -3.70
CA PRO A 107 27.82 16.89 -4.20
C PRO A 107 28.25 17.92 -3.14
N LYS A 108 29.29 18.69 -3.47
CA LYS A 108 29.94 19.61 -2.55
C LYS A 108 29.17 20.93 -2.58
N ILE A 109 28.19 21.06 -1.69
CA ILE A 109 27.50 22.33 -1.41
C ILE A 109 28.57 23.35 -1.00
N SER A 110 28.57 24.54 -1.60
CA SER A 110 29.62 25.52 -1.33
C SER A 110 29.52 26.05 0.12
N PRO A 111 30.64 26.34 0.82
CA PRO A 111 30.62 26.87 2.17
C PRO A 111 29.90 28.23 2.31
N GLN A 112 29.73 28.95 1.20
CA GLN A 112 29.09 30.26 1.16
C GLN A 112 27.57 30.14 1.18
N ASP A 113 27.02 29.15 0.47
CA ASP A 113 25.59 28.83 0.47
C ASP A 113 25.11 28.38 1.87
N LEU A 114 25.96 27.66 2.61
CA LEU A 114 25.69 27.20 3.97
C LEU A 114 25.63 28.33 5.01
N LYS A 115 26.06 29.55 4.72
CA LYS A 115 25.97 30.66 5.70
C LYS A 115 24.56 31.23 5.81
N GLU A 116 23.74 31.09 4.78
CA GLU A 116 22.39 31.67 4.71
C GLU A 116 21.29 30.66 5.10
N LEU A 117 21.67 29.42 5.40
CA LEU A 117 20.74 28.38 5.85
C LEU A 117 20.56 28.38 7.36
N LYS A 118 19.31 28.27 7.81
CA LYS A 118 18.99 28.05 9.23
C LYS A 118 19.47 26.67 9.69
N SER A 119 19.67 26.51 11.00
CA SER A 119 20.14 25.25 11.62
C SER A 119 19.35 24.01 11.16
N GLU A 120 18.02 24.14 11.03
CA GLU A 120 17.16 23.04 10.58
C GLU A 120 17.24 22.74 9.08
N GLU A 121 17.49 23.77 8.25
CA GLU A 121 17.67 23.61 6.80
C GLU A 121 18.96 22.84 6.51
N LYS A 122 20.04 23.13 7.27
CA LYS A 122 21.30 22.38 7.19
C LYS A 122 21.12 20.92 7.55
N LYS A 123 20.33 20.63 8.59
CA LYS A 123 20.05 19.26 9.03
C LYS A 123 19.33 18.48 7.94
N ILE A 124 18.29 19.05 7.33
CA ILE A 124 17.55 18.39 6.23
C ILE A 124 18.44 18.23 5.00
N LEU A 125 19.20 19.26 4.62
CA LEU A 125 20.07 19.20 3.46
C LEU A 125 21.19 18.15 3.62
N GLY A 126 21.73 18.01 4.84
CA GLY A 126 22.70 16.94 5.17
C GLY A 126 22.11 15.54 4.95
N LEU A 127 20.91 15.29 5.45
CA LEU A 127 20.21 14.01 5.27
C LEU A 127 19.96 13.70 3.78
N VAL A 128 19.55 14.70 2.99
CA VAL A 128 19.35 14.53 1.54
C VAL A 128 20.70 14.32 0.82
N THR A 129 21.78 14.93 1.30
CA THR A 129 23.13 14.79 0.72
C THR A 129 23.73 13.41 0.97
N ASP A 130 23.50 12.86 2.16
CA ASP A 130 24.03 11.54 2.54
C ASP A 130 23.29 10.39 1.84
N GLU A 131 21.99 10.53 1.59
CA GLU A 131 21.18 9.50 0.91
C GLU A 131 21.02 9.75 -0.61
N GLY A 132 21.27 10.97 -1.10
CA GLY A 132 21.12 11.38 -2.50
C GLY A 132 19.67 11.56 -2.95
N ALA A 133 18.82 10.55 -2.70
CA ALA A 133 17.38 10.60 -2.91
C ALA A 133 16.67 10.00 -1.69
N ILE A 134 15.77 10.76 -1.08
CA ILE A 134 15.08 10.36 0.15
C ILE A 134 13.59 10.73 0.10
N PHE A 135 12.74 9.87 0.66
CA PHE A 135 11.32 10.16 0.80
C PHE A 135 11.05 11.23 1.85
N GLN A 136 10.08 12.11 1.58
CA GLN A 136 9.66 13.12 2.56
C GLN A 136 9.21 12.51 3.89
N ALA A 137 8.60 11.32 3.87
CA ALA A 137 8.21 10.61 5.09
C ALA A 137 9.43 10.19 5.93
N ALA A 138 10.47 9.65 5.30
CA ALA A 138 11.72 9.30 5.96
C ALA A 138 12.46 10.54 6.48
N LEU A 139 12.38 11.67 5.77
CA LEU A 139 12.90 12.95 6.26
C LEU A 139 12.18 13.41 7.54
N VAL A 140 10.87 13.26 7.64
CA VAL A 140 10.10 13.60 8.86
C VAL A 140 10.58 12.75 10.04
N GLU A 141 10.74 11.44 9.83
CA GLU A 141 11.21 10.52 10.86
C GLU A 141 12.66 10.79 11.30
N LYS A 142 13.60 10.93 10.35
CA LYS A 142 15.02 11.17 10.64
C LYS A 142 15.31 12.56 11.18
N SER A 143 14.55 13.58 10.74
CA SER A 143 14.75 14.95 11.22
C SER A 143 14.12 15.19 12.60
N GLY A 144 13.09 14.43 12.97
CA GLY A 144 12.28 14.64 14.17
C GLY A 144 11.36 15.87 14.10
N LEU A 145 11.19 16.45 12.90
CA LEU A 145 10.39 17.66 12.68
C LEU A 145 8.97 17.30 12.23
N SER A 146 7.99 18.17 12.51
CA SER A 146 6.62 17.93 12.03
C SER A 146 6.53 17.98 10.49
N LYS A 147 5.59 17.21 9.91
CA LYS A 147 5.36 17.16 8.46
C LYS A 147 5.19 18.55 7.82
N VAL A 148 4.51 19.46 8.52
CA VAL A 148 4.30 20.84 8.08
C VAL A 148 5.63 21.59 8.01
N LYS A 149 6.49 21.44 9.03
CA LYS A 149 7.78 22.11 9.10
C LYS A 149 8.77 21.58 8.06
N VAL A 150 8.81 20.26 7.86
CA VAL A 150 9.61 19.64 6.79
C VAL A 150 9.15 20.12 5.42
N THR A 151 7.84 20.21 5.17
CA THR A 151 7.31 20.71 3.90
C THR A 151 7.79 22.14 3.62
N ARG A 152 7.69 23.04 4.61
CA ARG A 152 8.16 24.43 4.48
C ARG A 152 9.67 24.52 4.21
N ILE A 153 10.48 23.73 4.92
CA ILE A 153 11.94 23.72 4.71
C ILE A 153 12.26 23.21 3.30
N LEU A 154 11.58 22.16 2.84
CA LEU A 154 11.75 21.66 1.48
C LEU A 154 11.33 22.69 0.43
N ASP A 155 10.24 23.44 0.65
CA ASP A 155 9.83 24.53 -0.25
C ASP A 155 10.91 25.63 -0.33
N THR A 156 11.51 26.00 0.81
CA THR A 156 12.60 26.99 0.85
C THR A 156 13.86 26.47 0.14
N LEU A 157 14.25 25.22 0.40
CA LEU A 157 15.43 24.61 -0.22
C LEU A 157 15.26 24.41 -1.74
N GLU A 158 14.05 24.11 -2.19
CA GLU A 158 13.70 24.04 -3.61
C GLU A 158 13.71 25.43 -4.25
N GLY A 159 13.15 26.44 -3.58
CA GLY A 159 13.21 27.84 -4.03
C GLY A 159 14.63 28.40 -4.12
N LYS A 160 15.55 27.91 -3.27
CA LYS A 160 16.98 28.21 -3.34
C LYS A 160 17.75 27.33 -4.34
N GLY A 161 17.10 26.34 -4.95
CA GLY A 161 17.72 25.45 -5.96
C GLY A 161 18.67 24.40 -5.39
N PHE A 162 18.59 24.05 -4.10
CA PHE A 162 19.42 22.99 -3.51
C PHE A 162 18.83 21.58 -3.71
N ILE A 163 17.51 21.49 -3.83
CA ILE A 163 16.78 20.23 -3.96
C ILE A 163 15.72 20.35 -5.05
N GLU A 164 15.35 19.21 -5.62
CA GLU A 164 14.25 19.05 -6.55
C GLU A 164 13.28 17.98 -6.01
N ARG A 165 11.97 18.21 -6.14
CA ARG A 165 10.98 17.22 -5.72
C ARG A 165 10.38 16.51 -6.91
N LYS A 166 10.51 15.18 -6.93
CA LYS A 166 9.82 14.35 -7.92
C LYS A 166 8.56 13.75 -7.32
N ARG A 167 7.42 13.98 -7.97
CA ARG A 167 6.16 13.31 -7.65
C ARG A 167 6.12 12.01 -8.45
N LEU A 168 6.28 10.89 -7.76
CA LEU A 168 6.07 9.54 -8.31
C LEU A 168 4.66 9.05 -8.01
#